data_AF-A0A453SGT1-F1
#
_entry.id   AF-A0A453SGT1-F1
#
_cell.length_a   1.000
_cell.length_b   1.000
_cell.length_c   1.000
_cell.angle_alpha   90.00
_cell.angle_beta   90.00
_cell.angle_gamma   90.00
#
_symmetry.space_group_name_H-M   'P 1'
#
loop_
_entity.id
_entity.type
_entity.pdbx_description
1 polymer ?
#
loop_
_entity_poly.entity_id
_entity_poly.type
_entity_poly.pdbx_seq_one_letter_code
_entity_poly.pdbx_strand_id
1 'polypeptide(L)' 'MFANIGNKLVNKFKAEIREDYVYIIKTFKVWEFEKYRPLKNNLKIHFLFGTTVKEVDEGESKRLPL' A
#
# COMPACT_ATOMS: atom_id res chain seq x y z
N MET A 1 9.63 2.95 0.25
CA MET A 1 8.39 3.64 -0.15
C MET A 1 7.46 3.68 1.07
N PHE A 2 6.46 4.55 1.13
CA PHE A 2 5.45 4.51 2.21
C PHE A 2 4.04 4.69 1.64
N ALA A 3 3.04 4.24 2.38
CA ALA A 3 1.63 4.38 2.04
C ALA A 3 0.88 5.18 3.09
N ASN A 4 -0.20 5.84 2.67
CA ASN A 4 -1.14 6.49 3.58
C ASN A 4 -2.57 6.22 3.11
N ILE A 5 -3.42 5.95 4.09
CA ILE A 5 -4.84 5.72 3.90
C ILE A 5 -5.56 6.94 4.48
N GLY A 6 -6.39 7.59 3.67
CA GLY A 6 -7.16 8.75 4.12
C GLY A 6 -8.27 8.34 5.10
N ASN A 7 -8.71 9.28 5.94
CA ASN A 7 -9.70 9.02 7.00
C ASN A 7 -10.99 8.36 6.51
N LYS A 8 -11.46 8.69 5.31
CA LYS A 8 -12.68 8.10 4.72
C LYS A 8 -12.54 6.62 4.39
N LEU A 9 -11.30 6.14 4.20
CA LEU A 9 -10.99 4.77 3.78
C LEU A 9 -10.37 3.95 4.91
N VAL A 10 -10.03 4.58 6.05
CA VAL A 10 -9.34 3.89 7.15
C VAL A 10 -10.17 2.72 7.68
N ASN A 11 -11.48 2.90 7.84
CA ASN A 11 -12.36 1.85 8.36
C ASN A 11 -12.47 0.65 7.41
N LYS A 12 -12.32 0.87 6.09
CA LYS A 12 -12.31 -0.19 5.09
C LYS A 12 -11.03 -1.02 5.21
N PHE A 13 -9.87 -0.37 5.13
CA PHE A 13 -8.60 -1.08 4.99
C PHE A 13 -7.94 -1.47 6.32
N LYS A 14 -8.31 -0.85 7.44
CA LYS A 14 -7.76 -1.20 8.77
C LYS A 14 -8.06 -2.65 9.15
N ALA A 15 -9.19 -3.20 8.71
CA ALA A 15 -9.54 -4.60 8.94
C ALA A 15 -8.82 -5.57 7.98
N GLU A 16 -8.35 -5.08 6.83
CA GLU A 16 -7.76 -5.89 5.76
C GLU A 16 -6.22 -5.98 5.85
N ILE A 17 -5.57 -4.98 6.47
CA ILE A 17 -4.11 -4.87 6.52
C ILE A 17 -3.62 -5.14 7.94
N ARG A 18 -2.72 -6.12 8.06
CA ARG A 18 -2.07 -6.52 9.31
C ARG A 18 -0.56 -6.38 9.16
N GLU A 19 0.11 -6.15 10.30
CA GLU A 19 1.57 -6.11 10.37
C GLU A 19 2.15 -7.51 10.13
N ASP A 20 3.32 -7.58 9.50
CA ASP A 20 4.04 -8.82 9.16
C ASP A 20 3.39 -9.74 8.10
N TYR A 21 2.50 -9.19 7.26
CA TYR A 21 1.90 -9.89 6.11
C TYR A 21 2.29 -9.26 4.76
N VAL A 22 2.18 -10.06 3.70
CA VAL A 22 2.49 -9.63 2.33
C VAL A 22 1.21 -9.42 1.53
N TYR A 23 1.14 -8.30 0.80
CA TYR A 23 -0.05 -7.89 0.06
C TYR A 23 0.28 -7.49 -1.37
N ILE A 24 -0.61 -7.85 -2.29
CA ILE A 24 -0.72 -7.21 -3.60
C ILE A 24 -1.68 -6.03 -3.47
N ILE A 25 -1.21 -4.82 -3.81
CA ILE A 25 -2.02 -3.61 -3.81
C ILE A 25 -2.14 -3.11 -5.26
N LYS A 26 -3.35 -2.87 -5.75
CA LYS A 26 -3.60 -2.34 -7.11
C LYS A 26 -4.50 -1.11 -7.09
N THR A 27 -4.47 -0.34 -8.19
CA THR A 27 -5.35 0.83 -8.38
C THR A 27 -5.15 1.88 -7.28
N PHE A 28 -3.91 2.24 -7.04
CA PHE A 28 -3.50 3.30 -6.11
C PHE A 28 -2.91 4.49 -6.88
N LYS A 29 -2.84 5.65 -6.23
CA LYS A 29 -2.18 6.84 -6.80
C LYS A 29 -0.80 7.01 -6.18
N VAL A 30 0.19 7.44 -6.97
CA VAL A 30 1.54 7.76 -6.50
C VAL A 30 1.73 9.27 -6.49
N TRP A 31 2.07 9.85 -5.33
CA TRP A 31 2.37 11.27 -5.18
C TRP A 31 3.80 11.47 -4.70
N GLU A 32 4.38 12.60 -5.03
CA GLU A 32 5.61 13.05 -4.38
C GLU A 32 5.31 13.60 -2.99
N PHE A 33 6.25 13.40 -2.09
CA PHE A 33 6.20 13.85 -0.71
C PHE A 33 7.53 14.52 -0.37
N GLU A 34 7.48 15.84 -0.20
CA GLU A 34 8.66 16.70 -0.15
C GLU A 34 9.19 16.94 1.28
N LYS A 35 8.47 16.49 2.33
CA LYS A 35 8.95 16.65 3.71
C LYS A 35 10.02 15.62 4.06
N TYR A 36 11.02 16.04 4.84
CA TYR A 36 12.08 15.18 5.36
C TYR A 36 11.51 13.93 6.05
N ARG A 37 12.08 12.77 5.71
CA ARG A 37 11.73 11.48 6.29
C ARG A 37 12.90 10.50 6.19
N PRO A 38 12.94 9.47 7.05
CA PRO A 38 14.06 8.52 7.10
C PRO A 38 14.23 7.68 5.82
N LEU A 39 13.17 7.59 5.00
CA LEU A 39 13.18 6.84 3.75
C LEU A 39 13.72 7.71 2.60
N LYS A 40 14.73 7.21 1.89
CA LYS A 40 15.33 7.85 0.69
C LYS A 40 14.36 8.06 -0.49
N ASN A 41 13.14 7.53 -0.43
CA ASN A 41 12.19 7.56 -1.54
C ASN A 41 11.12 8.64 -1.31
N ASN A 42 11.12 9.66 -2.16
CA ASN A 42 10.19 10.80 -2.11
C ASN A 42 8.77 10.45 -2.60
N LEU A 43 8.56 9.25 -3.14
CA LEU A 43 7.25 8.76 -3.57
C LEU A 43 6.44 8.20 -2.41
N LYS A 44 5.13 8.40 -2.51
CA LYS A 44 4.09 8.01 -1.57
C LYS A 44 2.96 7.30 -2.30
N ILE A 45 2.51 6.17 -1.76
CA ILE A 45 1.27 5.51 -2.18
C ILE A 45 0.10 6.17 -1.47
N HIS A 46 -0.91 6.60 -2.23
CA HIS A 46 -2.18 7.11 -1.73
C HIS A 46 -3.32 6.19 -2.13
N PHE A 47 -4.06 5.70 -1.14
CA PHE A 47 -5.17 4.79 -1.34
C PHE A 47 -6.39 5.55 -1.87
N LEU A 48 -7.05 4.96 -2.86
CA LEU A 48 -8.29 5.41 -3.46
C LEU A 48 -9.43 4.48 -3.05
N PHE A 49 -10.68 4.90 -3.27
CA PHE A 49 -11.84 4.06 -2.98
C PHE A 49 -11.79 2.71 -3.74
N GLY A 50 -11.34 2.75 -4.99
CA GLY A 50 -11.16 1.58 -5.86
C GLY A 50 -9.84 0.84 -5.69
N THR A 51 -8.99 1.23 -4.71
CA THR A 51 -7.79 0.46 -4.39
C THR A 51 -8.20 -0.93 -3.90
N THR A 52 -7.52 -1.95 -4.41
CA THR A 52 -7.71 -3.34 -4.01
C THR A 52 -6.49 -3.83 -3.25
N VAL A 53 -6.73 -4.62 -2.21
CA VAL A 53 -5.71 -5.23 -1.36
C VAL A 53 -6.01 -6.72 -1.32
N LYS A 54 -5.01 -7.54 -1.62
CA LYS A 54 -5.11 -9.00 -1.53
C LYS A 54 -3.90 -9.52 -0.78
N GLU A 55 -4.14 -10.18 0.36
CA GLU A 55 -3.11 -10.91 1.10
C GLU A 55 -2.61 -12.07 0.25
N VAL A 56 -1.31 -12.32 0.29
CA VAL A 56 -0.67 -13.44 -0.41
C VAL A 56 0.36 -14.09 0.49
N ASP A 57 0.53 -15.40 0.34
CA ASP A 57 1.67 -16.08 0.93
C ASP A 57 2.96 -15.63 0.24
N GLU A 58 4.07 -15.55 0.98
CA GLU A 58 5.38 -15.22 0.41
C GLU A 58 5.77 -16.12 -0.77
N GLY A 59 5.26 -17.36 -0.80
CA GLY A 59 5.46 -18.31 -1.90
C GLY A 59 4.67 -17.96 -3.18
N GLU A 60 3.51 -17.32 -3.06
CA GLU A 60 2.69 -16.87 -4.20
C GLU A 60 3.20 -15.54 -4.77
N SER A 61 3.74 -14.66 -3.92
CA SER A 61 4.31 -13.37 -4.32
C SER A 61 5.42 -13.51 -5.39
N LYS A 62 6.23 -14.58 -5.32
CA LYS A 62 7.32 -14.88 -6.28
C LYS A 62 6.84 -15.34 -7.66
N ARG A 63 5.55 -15.65 -7.84
CA ARG A 63 4.99 -16.21 -9.08
C ARG A 63 4.23 -15.20 -9.93
N LEU A 64 4.11 -13.96 -9.48
CA LEU A 64 3.42 -12.91 -10.21
C LEU A 64 4.36 -12.32 -11.28
N PRO A 65 3.95 -12.25 -12.56
CA PRO A 65 4.74 -11.57 -13.58
C PRO A 65 4.83 -10.08 -13.23
N LEU A 66 6.07 -9.55 -13.30
CA LEU A 66 6.41 -8.14 -13.13
C LEU A 66 5.67 -7.24 -14.14
#